data_AF-A0A7J7QQC2-F1
#
_entry.id   AF-A0A7J7QQC2-F1
#
_cell.length_a   1.000
_cell.length_b   1.000
_cell.length_c   1.000
_cell.angle_alpha   90.00
_cell.angle_beta   90.00
_cell.angle_gamma   90.00
#
_symmetry.space_group_name_H-M   'P 1'
#
loop_
_entity.id
_entity.type
_entity.pdbx_description
1 polymer ?
#
loop_
_entity_poly.entity_id
_entity_poly.type
_entity_poly.pdbx_seq_one_letter_code
_entity_poly.pdbx_strand_id
1 'polypeptide(L)'
;MQPKQLGPYDQLVQYREQLAADLARVEGQIADLEYTYFNAEYSQAGSVLKGFEGFLSTKEALRKRHQRAFKPEDRLFSLSSHTSPVSKELQEPEAVDGLAGGGFGKKGYASKGYAQKGYAQKGKR
;
A
#
# COMPACT_ATOMS: atom_id res chain seq x y z
N MET A 1 -40.62 -2.50 24.33
CA MET A 1 -39.26 -2.82 24.79
C MET A 1 -38.55 -1.50 25.05
N GLN A 2 -38.31 -1.12 26.30
CA GLN A 2 -37.55 0.10 26.63
C GLN A 2 -36.05 -0.17 26.39
N PRO A 3 -35.28 0.72 25.75
CA PRO A 3 -33.85 0.53 25.58
C PRO A 3 -33.17 0.57 26.96
N LYS A 4 -32.41 -0.48 27.27
CA LYS A 4 -31.65 -0.58 28.53
C LYS A 4 -30.50 0.41 28.48
N GLN A 5 -30.48 1.40 29.38
CA GLN A 5 -29.34 2.31 29.48
C GLN A 5 -28.09 1.53 29.91
N LEU A 6 -27.00 1.71 29.17
CA LEU A 6 -25.69 1.11 29.45
C LEU A 6 -25.10 1.73 30.71
N GLY A 7 -24.44 0.91 31.54
CA GLY A 7 -23.73 1.42 32.71
C GLY A 7 -22.53 2.31 32.31
N PRO A 8 -22.01 3.17 33.21
CA PRO A 8 -20.88 4.06 32.88
C PRO A 8 -19.64 3.32 32.37
N TYR A 9 -19.36 2.14 32.91
CA TYR A 9 -18.26 1.28 32.44
C TYR A 9 -18.52 0.76 31.02
N ASP A 10 -19.74 0.31 30.73
CA ASP A 10 -20.10 -0.22 29.41
C ASP A 10 -20.01 0.87 28.34
N GLN A 11 -20.38 2.11 28.67
CA GLN A 11 -20.23 3.26 27.77
C GLN A 11 -18.76 3.54 27.45
N LEU A 12 -17.85 3.43 28.43
CA LEU A 12 -16.40 3.59 28.21
C LEU A 12 -15.85 2.49 27.31
N VAL A 13 -16.27 1.24 27.53
CA VAL A 13 -15.86 0.11 26.69
C VAL A 13 -16.35 0.30 25.25
N GLN A 14 -17.63 0.66 25.07
CA GLN A 14 -18.20 0.95 23.76
C GLN A 14 -17.46 2.09 23.05
N TYR A 15 -17.12 3.16 23.77
CA TYR A 15 -16.37 4.27 23.20
C TYR A 15 -14.96 3.87 22.79
N ARG A 16 -14.27 3.08 23.61
CA ARG A 16 -12.96 2.52 23.26
C ARG A 16 -13.02 1.65 22.00
N GLU A 17 -14.04 0.80 21.89
CA GLU A 17 -14.26 -0.05 20.70
C GLU A 17 -14.54 0.79 19.46
N GLN A 18 -15.37 1.83 19.59
CA GLN A 18 -15.63 2.77 18.51
C GLN A 18 -14.34 3.47 18.04
N LEU A 19 -13.52 3.96 18.97
CA LEU A 19 -12.23 4.57 18.63
C LEU A 19 -11.29 3.59 17.93
N ALA A 20 -11.25 2.33 18.36
CA ALA A 20 -10.43 1.31 17.71
C ALA A 20 -10.91 1.03 16.27
N ALA A 21 -12.22 0.98 16.05
CA ALA A 21 -12.81 0.81 14.72
C ALA A 21 -12.55 2.03 13.82
N ASP A 22 -12.70 3.25 14.33
CA ASP A 22 -12.42 4.48 13.59
C ASP A 22 -10.94 4.62 13.24
N LEU A 23 -10.05 4.26 14.16
CA LEU A 23 -8.61 4.24 13.92
C LEU A 23 -8.26 3.26 12.79
N ALA A 24 -8.76 2.02 12.85
CA ALA A 24 -8.53 1.03 11.81
C ALA A 24 -9.07 1.49 10.45
N ARG A 25 -10.24 2.15 10.43
CA ARG A 25 -10.83 2.73 9.23
C ARG A 25 -9.95 3.82 8.62
N VAL A 26 -9.49 4.78 9.43
CA VAL A 26 -8.64 5.89 8.96
C VAL A 26 -7.29 5.38 8.47
N GLU A 27 -6.66 4.45 9.18
CA GLU A 27 -5.40 3.85 8.75
C GLU A 27 -5.53 3.10 7.43
N GLY A 28 -6.63 2.36 7.23
CA GLY A 28 -6.93 1.72 5.95
C GLY A 28 -7.10 2.74 4.83
N GLN A 29 -7.85 3.82 5.07
CA GLN A 29 -8.03 4.90 4.09
C GLN A 29 -6.72 5.57 3.70
N ILE A 30 -5.82 5.80 4.67
CA ILE A 30 -4.49 6.35 4.39
C ILE A 30 -3.70 5.41 3.49
N ALA A 31 -3.66 4.12 3.80
CA ALA A 31 -2.91 3.13 3.01
C ALA A 31 -3.42 3.03 1.55
N ASP A 32 -4.74 3.13 1.35
CA ASP A 32 -5.36 3.13 0.02
C ASP A 32 -5.08 4.41 -0.77
N LEU A 33 -5.16 5.57 -0.09
CA LEU A 33 -4.86 6.86 -0.69
C LEU A 33 -3.39 6.98 -1.08
N GLU A 34 -2.48 6.49 -0.24
CA GLU A 34 -1.05 6.40 -0.57
C GLU A 34 -0.85 5.56 -1.83
N TYR A 35 -1.42 4.36 -1.87
CA TYR A 35 -1.31 3.49 -3.04
C TYR A 35 -1.83 4.16 -4.31
N THR A 36 -2.99 4.81 -4.23
CA THR A 36 -3.59 5.51 -5.38
C THR A 36 -2.75 6.70 -5.82
N TYR A 37 -2.28 7.51 -4.87
CA TYR A 37 -1.47 8.69 -5.14
C TYR A 37 -0.15 8.33 -5.81
N PHE A 38 0.59 7.34 -5.29
CA PHE A 38 1.91 7.00 -5.84
C PHE A 38 1.86 6.27 -7.18
N ASN A 39 0.78 5.53 -7.46
CA ASN A 39 0.60 4.85 -8.74
C ASN A 39 -0.09 5.71 -9.81
N ALA A 40 -0.54 6.92 -9.46
CA ALA A 40 -1.13 7.83 -10.43
C ALA A 40 -0.10 8.28 -11.48
N GLU A 41 -0.54 8.47 -12.72
CA GLU A 41 0.33 8.82 -13.85
C GLU A 41 1.10 10.13 -13.62
N TYR A 42 0.45 11.13 -13.01
CA TYR A 42 1.07 12.42 -12.70
C TYR A 42 2.19 12.33 -11.65
N SER A 43 2.20 11.28 -10.82
CA SER A 43 3.23 11.06 -9.80
C SER A 43 4.60 10.67 -10.39
N GLN A 44 4.65 10.37 -11.69
CA GLN A 44 5.90 10.13 -12.42
C GLN A 44 6.73 11.40 -12.60
N ALA A 45 6.08 12.57 -12.73
CA ALA A 45 6.77 13.84 -12.89
C ALA A 45 7.14 14.48 -11.54
N GLY A 46 6.41 14.17 -10.48
CA GLY A 46 6.75 14.60 -9.13
C GLY A 46 5.77 14.10 -8.09
N SER A 47 6.23 13.97 -6.86
CA SER A 47 5.42 13.58 -5.71
C SER A 47 6.02 14.18 -4.44
N VAL A 48 5.29 14.15 -3.33
CA VAL A 48 5.79 14.60 -2.03
C VAL A 48 7.11 13.91 -1.64
N LEU A 49 7.31 12.65 -2.04
CA LEU A 49 8.53 11.89 -1.72
C LEU A 49 9.70 12.18 -2.65
N LYS A 50 9.41 12.49 -3.92
CA LYS A 50 10.42 12.65 -4.98
C LYS A 50 10.72 14.13 -5.30
N GLY A 51 9.92 15.05 -4.76
CA GLY A 51 9.91 16.46 -5.15
C GLY A 51 9.16 16.69 -6.48
N PHE A 52 8.87 17.97 -6.74
CA PHE A 52 8.10 18.42 -7.92
C PHE A 52 8.98 19.05 -9.02
N GLU A 53 10.31 18.97 -8.89
CA GLU A 53 11.26 19.54 -9.84
C GLU A 53 11.16 18.96 -11.26
N GLY A 54 10.60 17.75 -11.41
CA GLY A 54 10.38 17.14 -12.72
C GLY A 54 9.37 17.88 -13.58
N PHE A 55 8.49 18.70 -12.99
CA PHE A 55 7.58 19.58 -13.73
C PHE A 55 8.28 20.82 -14.30
N LEU A 56 9.39 21.24 -13.70
CA LEU A 56 10.15 22.41 -14.12
C LEU A 56 11.27 22.06 -15.12
N SER A 57 11.64 20.78 -15.20
CA SER A 57 12.77 20.32 -15.99
C SER A 57 12.37 19.74 -17.35
N THR A 58 12.83 20.37 -18.42
CA THR A 58 12.80 19.77 -19.77
C THR A 58 13.78 18.60 -19.91
N LYS A 59 14.80 18.52 -19.03
CA LYS A 59 15.84 17.49 -19.06
C LYS A 59 15.29 16.13 -18.64
N GLU A 60 15.40 15.19 -19.57
CA GLU A 60 14.90 13.81 -19.47
C GLU A 60 15.64 12.97 -18.40
N ALA A 61 16.89 13.31 -18.09
CA ALA A 61 17.68 12.66 -17.04
C ALA A 61 17.09 12.85 -15.63
N LEU A 62 16.47 14.01 -15.35
CA LEU A 62 15.82 14.27 -14.06
C LEU A 62 14.53 13.44 -13.93
N ARG A 63 13.76 13.35 -15.03
CA ARG A 63 12.56 12.50 -15.11
C ARG A 63 12.89 11.02 -14.89
N LYS A 64 13.97 10.50 -15.48
CA LYS A 64 14.43 9.12 -15.28
C LYS A 64 14.85 8.82 -13.83
N ARG A 65 15.46 9.79 -13.13
CA ARG A 65 15.84 9.63 -11.71
C ARG A 65 14.63 9.44 -10.80
N HIS A 66 13.48 10.00 -11.18
CA HIS A 66 12.21 9.92 -10.43
C HIS A 66 11.38 8.66 -10.76
N GLN A 67 11.77 7.84 -11.73
CA GLN A 67 11.03 6.64 -12.14
C GLN A 67 11.28 5.39 -11.29
N ARG A 68 11.97 5.50 -10.13
CA ARG A 68 12.09 4.37 -9.22
C ARG A 68 10.70 3.88 -8.79
N ALA A 69 10.51 2.56 -8.84
CA ALA A 69 9.31 1.90 -8.36
C ALA A 69 9.07 2.23 -6.87
N PHE A 70 7.79 2.35 -6.52
CA PHE A 70 7.34 2.61 -5.16
C PHE A 70 7.57 1.37 -4.29
N LYS A 71 8.14 1.55 -3.09
CA LYS A 71 8.36 0.47 -2.14
C LYS A 71 7.46 0.61 -0.90
N PRO A 72 7.22 -0.46 -0.14
CA PRO A 72 6.50 -0.36 1.14
C PRO A 72 7.14 0.65 2.09
N GLU A 73 8.48 0.77 2.09
CA GLU A 73 9.20 1.74 2.94
C GLU A 73 8.94 3.20 2.55
N ASP A 74 8.43 3.45 1.33
CA ASP A 74 8.10 4.79 0.85
C ASP A 74 6.71 5.26 1.39
N ARG A 75 5.93 4.41 2.07
CA ARG A 75 4.59 4.74 2.65
C ARG A 75 4.67 5.52 3.95
N LEU A 76 5.28 6.71 3.91
CA LEU A 76 5.60 7.49 5.12
C LEU A 76 4.37 7.83 5.99
N PHE A 77 3.18 8.01 5.40
CA PHE A 77 1.98 8.33 6.19
C PHE A 77 1.51 7.10 6.95
N SER A 78 1.46 5.93 6.32
CA SER A 78 1.15 4.69 7.05
C SER A 78 2.22 4.33 8.07
N LEU A 79 3.51 4.56 7.76
CA LEU A 79 4.63 4.30 8.68
C LEU A 79 4.70 5.27 9.87
N SER A 80 3.94 6.37 9.85
CA SER A 80 3.82 7.26 11.00
C SER A 80 2.99 6.68 12.15
N SER A 81 2.24 5.60 11.90
CA SER A 81 1.48 4.87 12.90
C SER A 81 1.98 3.43 13.05
N HIS A 82 2.33 3.02 14.28
CA HIS A 82 2.72 1.64 14.56
C HIS A 82 1.57 0.65 14.43
N THR A 83 0.32 1.09 14.54
CA THR A 83 -0.86 0.23 14.45
C THR A 83 -1.36 0.02 13.03
N SER A 84 -0.83 0.79 12.07
CA SER A 84 -1.25 0.74 10.67
C SER A 84 -0.98 -0.64 10.05
N PRO A 85 -1.78 -1.05 9.04
CA PRO A 85 -1.58 -2.33 8.37
C PRO A 85 -0.19 -2.42 7.72
N VAL A 86 0.29 -1.34 7.12
CA VAL A 86 1.60 -1.28 6.46
C VAL A 86 2.75 -1.44 7.46
N SER A 87 2.65 -0.80 8.63
CA SER A 87 3.66 -0.92 9.68
C SER A 87 3.75 -2.35 10.22
N LYS A 88 2.62 -3.05 10.31
CA LYS A 88 2.58 -4.47 10.73
C LYS A 88 3.22 -5.38 9.68
N GLU A 89 2.89 -5.19 8.41
CA GLU A 89 3.50 -5.94 7.29
C GLU A 89 5.03 -5.77 7.25
N LEU A 90 5.55 -4.58 7.59
CA LEU A 90 6.99 -4.32 7.61
C LEU A 90 7.72 -4.90 8.85
N GLN A 91 6.99 -5.07 9.95
CA GLN A 91 7.53 -5.61 11.21
C GLN A 91 7.50 -7.13 11.28
N GLU A 92 6.56 -7.77 10.59
CA GLU A 92 6.52 -9.22 10.43
C GLU A 92 7.73 -9.64 9.56
N PRO A 93 8.78 -10.29 10.12
CA PRO A 93 9.82 -10.85 9.28
C PRO A 93 9.18 -11.94 8.42
N GLU A 94 9.30 -11.82 7.10
CA GLU A 94 8.95 -12.86 6.14
C GLU A 94 9.30 -14.24 6.72
N ALA A 95 8.28 -15.01 7.10
CA ALA A 95 8.48 -16.37 7.58
C ALA A 95 9.34 -17.10 6.55
N VAL A 96 10.55 -17.45 6.95
CA VAL A 96 11.51 -18.18 6.13
C VAL A 96 11.03 -19.62 5.98
N ASP A 97 10.09 -19.84 5.08
CA ASP A 97 9.73 -21.18 4.65
C ASP A 97 10.85 -21.71 3.74
N GLY A 98 11.73 -22.50 4.35
CA GLY A 98 12.82 -23.16 3.67
C GLY A 98 12.33 -24.37 2.89
N LEU A 99 12.57 -24.39 1.56
CA LEU A 99 13.12 -25.55 0.87
C LEU A 99 13.59 -25.17 -0.56
N ALA A 100 14.90 -25.33 -0.77
CA ALA A 100 15.60 -25.67 -2.02
C ALA A 100 15.24 -24.97 -3.34
N GLY A 101 16.22 -24.21 -3.86
CA GLY A 101 16.61 -24.30 -5.27
C GLY A 101 16.02 -23.27 -6.24
N GLY A 102 16.82 -22.24 -6.55
CA GLY A 102 16.89 -21.63 -7.87
C GLY A 102 15.65 -20.87 -8.39
N GLY A 103 15.78 -19.54 -8.45
CA GLY A 103 15.06 -18.73 -9.43
C GLY A 103 13.95 -17.85 -8.88
N PHE A 104 14.18 -16.53 -8.99
CA PHE A 104 13.22 -15.46 -9.30
C PHE A 104 11.73 -15.67 -8.92
N GLY A 105 11.27 -14.83 -7.98
CA GLY A 105 9.87 -14.36 -7.93
C GLY A 105 9.04 -14.87 -6.76
N LYS A 106 9.11 -14.18 -5.61
CA LYS A 106 8.12 -14.35 -4.54
C LYS A 106 6.81 -13.68 -4.96
N LYS A 107 5.76 -14.50 -5.09
CA LYS A 107 4.36 -14.08 -5.20
C LYS A 107 3.86 -13.64 -3.82
N GLY A 108 3.61 -12.34 -3.67
CA GLY A 108 2.72 -11.78 -2.67
C GLY A 108 1.53 -11.12 -3.38
N TYR A 109 0.32 -11.43 -2.90
CA TYR A 109 -0.99 -10.97 -3.36
C TYR A 109 -1.53 -11.60 -4.66
N ALA A 110 -2.58 -12.41 -4.49
CA ALA A 110 -3.48 -12.85 -5.54
C ALA A 110 -4.15 -11.63 -6.20
N SER A 111 -3.57 -11.19 -7.32
CA SER A 111 -4.23 -10.32 -8.28
C SER A 111 -5.49 -11.02 -8.79
N LYS A 112 -6.66 -10.45 -8.47
CA LYS A 112 -7.94 -10.77 -9.14
C LYS A 112 -7.73 -10.59 -10.64
N GLY A 113 -7.75 -11.71 -11.36
CA GLY A 113 -7.46 -11.76 -12.78
C GLY A 113 -8.46 -10.98 -13.63
N TYR A 114 -7.93 -10.06 -14.43
CA TYR A 114 -8.51 -9.68 -15.72
C TYR A 114 -7.54 -10.18 -16.78
N ALA A 115 -8.00 -11.17 -17.56
CA ALA A 115 -7.21 -11.87 -18.56
C ALA A 115 -6.88 -10.95 -19.75
N GLN A 116 -5.59 -10.66 -19.95
CA GLN A 116 -5.09 -10.09 -21.19
C GLN A 116 -4.83 -11.24 -22.18
N LYS A 117 -5.61 -11.30 -23.27
CA LYS A 117 -5.41 -12.24 -24.39
C LYS A 117 -4.04 -11.99 -25.03
N GLY A 118 -3.14 -12.97 -24.90
CA GLY A 118 -1.85 -13.00 -25.61
C GLY A 118 -2.00 -13.47 -27.06
N TYR A 119 -1.35 -12.76 -27.96
CA TYR A 119 -1.16 -13.12 -29.38
C TYR A 119 -0.16 -14.27 -29.49
N ALA A 120 -0.54 -15.33 -30.21
CA ALA A 120 0.31 -16.47 -30.48
C ALA A 120 1.28 -16.18 -31.63
N GLN A 121 2.60 -16.33 -31.40
CA GLN A 121 3.56 -16.46 -32.49
C GLN A 121 3.57 -17.90 -33.03
N LYS A 122 3.28 -18.03 -34.32
CA LYS A 122 3.51 -19.20 -35.19
C LYS A 122 4.29 -18.63 -36.38
N GLY A 123 5.34 -19.21 -36.94
CA GLY A 123 6.00 -20.48 -36.77
C GLY A 123 7.19 -20.49 -37.75
N LYS A 124 8.13 -21.41 -37.53
CA LYS A 124 9.22 -21.74 -38.46
C LYS A 124 8.64 -22.39 -39.71
N ARG A 125 9.10 -21.98 -40.90
CA ARG A 125 9.51 -22.84 -42.03
C ARG A 125 10.58 -22.12 -42.82
#